data_AF-A0ABD6P2N8-F1
#
_entry.id   AF-A0ABD6P2N8-F1
#
_cell.length_a   1.000
_cell.length_b   1.000
_cell.length_c   1.000
_cell.angle_alpha   90.00
_cell.angle_beta   90.00
_cell.angle_gamma   90.00
#
_symmetry.space_group_name_H-M   'P 1'
#
loop_
_entity.id
_entity.type
_entity.pdbx_description
1 polymer ?
#
loop_
_entity_poly.entity_id
_entity_poly.type
_entity_poly.pdbx_seq_one_letter_code
_entity_poly.pdbx_strand_id
1 'polypeptide(L)'
;MGLLGRPAVAALAMSLALAPTASADNEDYFLNELYKTHQKWYWSYGEQYIVDVGHGVCNDWAAGVSYPDEVASLAMSKQWSQRNTRYFIALATGSFCQGYYSTKIPPEARLQPGQLPGS
;
A
#
# COMPACT_ATOMS: atom_id res chain seq x y z
N MET A 1 12.98 -61.49 25.87
CA MET A 1 12.43 -61.09 24.55
C MET A 1 11.00 -60.60 24.74
N GLY A 2 10.62 -59.47 24.14
CA GLY A 2 9.22 -59.00 24.09
C GLY A 2 9.06 -57.49 24.23
N LEU A 3 9.02 -56.79 23.09
CA LEU A 3 8.80 -55.35 22.93
C LEU A 3 7.39 -54.91 23.37
N LEU A 4 7.29 -53.67 23.87
CA LEU A 4 6.19 -52.70 23.70
C LEU A 4 6.78 -51.34 24.09
N GLY A 5 7.32 -50.52 23.18
CA GLY A 5 6.58 -49.92 22.07
C GLY A 5 5.85 -48.66 22.58
N ARG A 6 6.59 -47.65 23.06
CA ARG A 6 6.00 -46.36 23.45
C ARG A 6 5.58 -45.62 22.18
N PRO A 7 4.29 -45.27 21.99
CA PRO A 7 3.88 -44.48 20.84
C PRO A 7 4.54 -43.10 20.90
N ALA A 8 5.26 -42.77 19.84
CA ALA A 8 5.78 -41.45 19.58
C ALA A 8 4.60 -40.49 19.36
N VAL A 9 4.34 -39.60 20.32
CA VAL A 9 3.47 -38.46 20.11
C VAL A 9 4.29 -37.42 19.36
N ALA A 10 4.30 -37.53 18.04
CA ALA A 10 4.77 -36.46 17.16
C ALA A 10 3.75 -35.31 17.25
N ALA A 11 3.93 -34.42 18.22
CA ALA A 11 3.25 -33.15 18.25
C ALA A 11 3.83 -32.27 17.15
N LEU A 12 3.25 -32.35 15.95
CA LEU A 12 3.41 -31.35 14.89
C LEU A 12 2.82 -30.04 15.42
N ALA A 13 3.65 -29.22 16.05
CA ALA A 13 3.35 -27.82 16.27
C ALA A 13 3.37 -27.15 14.88
N MET A 14 2.20 -27.06 14.26
CA MET A 14 1.99 -26.19 13.12
C MET A 14 2.10 -24.77 13.64
N SER A 15 3.29 -24.18 13.54
CA SER A 15 3.46 -22.75 13.70
C SER A 15 2.69 -22.09 12.56
N LEU A 16 1.42 -21.73 12.79
CA LEU A 16 0.79 -20.70 11.96
C LEU A 16 1.60 -19.43 12.23
N ALA A 17 2.59 -19.19 11.37
CA ALA A 17 3.14 -17.87 11.21
C ALA A 17 1.95 -16.98 10.82
N LEU A 18 1.43 -16.23 11.79
CA LEU A 18 0.64 -15.03 11.53
C LEU A 18 1.58 -14.09 10.79
N ALA A 19 1.74 -14.29 9.48
CA ALA A 19 2.28 -13.27 8.61
C ALA A 19 1.38 -12.05 8.86
N PRO A 20 1.94 -10.89 9.24
CA PRO A 20 1.13 -9.71 9.47
C PRO A 20 0.29 -9.48 8.23
N THR A 21 -1.02 -9.34 8.42
CA THR A 21 -1.99 -8.93 7.40
C THR A 21 -1.77 -7.48 6.97
N ALA A 22 -0.51 -7.04 6.91
CA ALA A 22 -0.10 -5.67 6.63
C ALA A 22 -0.62 -5.19 5.27
N SER A 23 -0.81 -6.09 4.29
CA SER A 23 -1.44 -5.72 3.01
C SER A 23 -2.89 -5.28 3.17
N ALA A 24 -3.70 -5.98 3.94
CA ALA A 24 -5.10 -5.59 4.14
C ALA A 24 -5.20 -4.31 4.97
N ASP A 25 -4.40 -4.22 6.04
CA ASP A 25 -4.39 -3.03 6.91
C ASP A 25 -3.95 -1.76 6.16
N ASN A 26 -2.93 -1.87 5.30
CA ASN A 26 -2.47 -0.75 4.48
C ASN A 26 -3.46 -0.37 3.38
N GLU A 27 -4.17 -1.34 2.79
CA GLU A 27 -5.22 -1.08 1.80
C GLU A 27 -6.41 -0.37 2.46
N ASP A 28 -6.90 -0.89 3.59
CA ASP A 28 -7.96 -0.27 4.38
C ASP A 28 -7.58 1.15 4.80
N TYR A 29 -6.33 1.35 5.24
CA TYR A 29 -5.78 2.66 5.55
C TYR A 29 -5.81 3.61 4.34
N PHE A 30 -5.28 3.15 3.20
CA PHE A 30 -5.25 3.91 1.94
C PHE A 30 -6.65 4.34 1.51
N LEU A 31 -7.60 3.40 1.52
CA LEU A 31 -9.00 3.68 1.16
C LEU A 31 -9.62 4.68 2.14
N ASN A 32 -9.42 4.49 3.45
CA ASN A 32 -9.94 5.38 4.48
C ASN A 32 -9.41 6.82 4.34
N GLU A 33 -8.13 7.01 4.04
CA GLU A 33 -7.54 8.34 3.82
C GLU A 33 -8.08 9.02 2.54
N LEU A 34 -8.29 8.26 1.46
CA LEU A 34 -8.95 8.78 0.26
C LEU A 34 -10.41 9.19 0.53
N TYR A 35 -11.13 8.43 1.37
CA TYR A 35 -12.48 8.79 1.79
C TYR A 35 -12.52 10.14 2.52
N LYS A 36 -11.60 10.37 3.47
CA LYS A 36 -11.53 11.62 4.25
C LYS A 36 -11.27 12.85 3.39
N THR A 37 -10.55 12.70 2.29
CA THR A 37 -10.18 13.80 1.38
C THR A 37 -11.15 14.00 0.22
N HIS A 38 -12.24 13.22 0.16
CA HIS A 38 -13.18 13.17 -0.95
C HIS A 38 -12.54 12.81 -2.31
N GLN A 39 -11.32 12.26 -2.31
CA GLN A 39 -10.62 11.80 -3.50
C GLN A 39 -10.90 10.31 -3.76
N LYS A 40 -12.19 9.97 -3.80
CA LYS A 40 -12.67 8.60 -3.99
C LYS A 40 -13.15 8.36 -5.42
N TRP A 41 -13.27 7.09 -5.78
CA TRP A 41 -13.93 6.64 -7.00
C TRP A 41 -15.42 7.04 -6.99
N TYR A 42 -16.00 7.25 -8.18
CA TYR A 42 -17.35 7.79 -8.31
C TYR A 42 -18.46 6.72 -8.38
N TRP A 43 -18.13 5.50 -8.83
CA TRP A 43 -19.09 4.41 -9.02
C TRP A 43 -19.07 3.40 -7.88
N SER A 44 -20.14 2.65 -7.65
CA SER A 44 -20.15 1.59 -6.63
C SER A 44 -19.13 0.49 -6.95
N TYR A 45 -18.50 -0.08 -5.92
CA TYR A 45 -17.53 -1.18 -6.06
C TYR A 45 -16.25 -0.82 -6.84
N GLY A 46 -15.84 0.45 -6.81
CA GLY A 46 -14.63 0.96 -7.46
C GLY A 46 -13.37 0.98 -6.58
N GLU A 47 -13.45 0.42 -5.37
CA GLU A 47 -12.35 0.29 -4.40
C GLU A 47 -11.12 -0.34 -5.06
N GLN A 48 -11.30 -1.52 -5.66
CA GLN A 48 -10.19 -2.26 -6.27
C GLN A 48 -9.51 -1.46 -7.37
N TYR A 49 -10.28 -0.73 -8.18
CA TYR A 49 -9.72 0.11 -9.24
C TYR A 49 -8.76 1.16 -8.68
N ILE A 50 -9.12 1.82 -7.57
CA ILE A 50 -8.25 2.86 -7.02
C ILE A 50 -7.03 2.27 -6.31
N VAL A 51 -7.16 1.07 -5.74
CA VAL A 51 -6.05 0.30 -5.16
C VAL A 51 -5.05 -0.09 -6.26
N ASP A 52 -5.53 -0.59 -7.38
CA ASP A 52 -4.70 -0.96 -8.53
C ASP A 52 -3.94 0.27 -9.07
N VAL A 53 -4.57 1.46 -9.09
CA VAL A 53 -3.90 2.71 -9.44
C VAL A 53 -2.81 3.06 -8.41
N GLY A 54 -3.06 2.82 -7.12
CA GLY A 54 -2.06 3.00 -6.07
C GLY A 54 -0.85 2.06 -6.23
N HIS A 55 -1.09 0.79 -6.60
CA HIS A 55 -0.02 -0.13 -6.97
C HIS A 55 0.72 0.27 -8.25
N GLY A 56 0.02 0.89 -9.21
CA GLY A 56 0.60 1.49 -10.42
C GLY A 56 1.76 2.45 -10.08
N VAL A 57 1.55 3.35 -9.11
CA VAL A 57 2.60 4.27 -8.64
C VAL A 57 3.87 3.53 -8.19
N CYS A 58 3.71 2.39 -7.51
CA CYS A 58 4.85 1.57 -7.08
C CYS A 58 5.57 0.89 -8.25
N ASN A 59 4.82 0.46 -9.26
CA ASN A 59 5.40 -0.08 -10.50
C ASN A 59 6.18 1.00 -11.26
N ASP A 60 5.66 2.22 -11.30
CA ASP A 60 6.31 3.36 -11.95
C ASP A 60 7.62 3.75 -11.22
N TRP A 61 7.65 3.67 -9.89
CA TRP A 61 8.90 3.81 -9.13
C TRP A 61 9.94 2.76 -9.47
N ALA A 62 9.53 1.48 -9.57
CA ALA A 62 10.39 0.37 -9.95
C ALA A 62 10.89 0.51 -11.41
N ALA A 63 10.07 1.06 -12.30
CA ALA A 63 10.41 1.36 -13.68
C ALA A 63 11.31 2.61 -13.84
N GLY A 64 11.57 3.35 -12.76
CA GLY A 64 12.44 4.51 -12.78
C GLY A 64 11.76 5.82 -13.18
N VAL A 65 10.43 5.86 -13.21
CA VAL A 65 9.66 7.09 -13.46
C VAL A 65 10.04 8.13 -12.40
N SER A 66 10.16 9.39 -12.84
CA SER A 66 10.48 10.52 -11.97
C SER A 66 9.21 11.04 -11.28
N TYR A 67 9.36 11.60 -10.09
CA TYR A 67 8.22 12.20 -9.38
C TYR A 67 7.42 13.24 -10.19
N PRO A 68 8.04 14.23 -10.86
CA PRO A 68 7.28 15.21 -11.64
C PRO A 68 6.55 14.57 -12.83
N ASP A 69 7.14 13.57 -13.49
CA ASP A 69 6.50 12.88 -14.62
C ASP A 69 5.29 12.06 -14.15
N GLU A 70 5.41 11.37 -13.02
CA GLU A 70 4.31 10.60 -12.43
C GLU A 70 3.15 11.51 -12.03
N VAL A 71 3.46 12.63 -11.37
CA VAL A 71 2.47 13.66 -11.04
C VAL A 71 1.77 14.21 -12.29
N ALA A 72 2.50 14.49 -13.37
CA ALA A 72 1.92 15.01 -14.61
C ALA A 72 1.04 13.96 -15.32
N SER A 73 1.54 12.73 -15.46
CA SER A 73 0.86 11.61 -16.11
C SER A 73 -0.43 11.24 -15.40
N LEU A 74 -0.38 11.10 -14.07
CA LEU A 74 -1.54 10.69 -13.29
C LEU A 74 -2.57 11.81 -13.18
N ALA A 75 -2.14 13.08 -13.05
CA ALA A 75 -3.05 14.22 -13.09
C ALA A 75 -3.82 14.29 -14.41
N MET A 76 -3.13 14.10 -15.53
CA MET A 76 -3.74 14.09 -16.85
C MET A 76 -4.69 12.90 -17.04
N SER A 77 -4.24 11.68 -16.74
CA SER A 77 -5.03 10.46 -16.98
C SER A 77 -6.29 10.38 -16.11
N LYS A 78 -6.24 10.89 -14.88
CA LYS A 78 -7.37 10.88 -13.94
C LYS A 78 -8.17 12.18 -13.93
N GLN A 79 -7.74 13.19 -14.68
CA GLN A 79 -8.33 14.53 -14.66
C GLN A 79 -8.35 15.11 -13.24
N TRP A 80 -7.28 14.87 -12.47
CA TRP A 80 -7.14 15.35 -11.10
C TRP A 80 -6.36 16.66 -11.04
N SER A 81 -6.63 17.47 -10.02
CA SER A 81 -5.77 18.61 -9.71
C SER A 81 -4.39 18.12 -9.31
N GLN A 82 -3.36 18.92 -9.61
CA GLN A 82 -1.99 18.62 -9.20
C GLN A 82 -1.86 18.36 -7.70
N ARG A 83 -2.64 19.08 -6.87
CA ARG A 83 -2.67 18.88 -5.42
C ARG A 83 -3.18 17.48 -5.05
N ASN A 84 -4.29 17.06 -5.63
CA ASN A 84 -4.90 15.76 -5.37
C ASN A 84 -4.00 14.63 -5.87
N THR A 85 -3.38 14.79 -7.03
CA THR A 85 -2.44 13.80 -7.57
C THR A 85 -1.22 13.61 -6.67
N ARG A 86 -0.61 14.70 -6.18
CA ARG A 86 0.55 14.61 -5.27
C ARG A 86 0.18 13.91 -3.96
N TYR A 87 -0.97 14.25 -3.38
CA TYR A 87 -1.48 13.59 -2.18
C TYR A 87 -1.67 12.10 -2.42
N PHE A 88 -2.33 11.72 -3.51
CA PHE A 88 -2.53 10.32 -3.88
C PHE A 88 -1.22 9.55 -4.03
N ILE A 89 -0.25 10.10 -4.77
CA ILE A 89 1.05 9.47 -5.00
C ILE A 89 1.79 9.27 -3.66
N ALA A 90 1.79 10.27 -2.78
CA ALA A 90 2.42 10.14 -1.47
C ALA A 90 1.72 9.08 -0.62
N LEU A 91 0.38 9.10 -0.57
CA LEU A 91 -0.42 8.13 0.19
C LEU A 91 -0.22 6.69 -0.33
N ALA A 92 -0.29 6.50 -1.65
CA ALA A 92 -0.05 5.21 -2.30
C ALA A 92 1.36 4.68 -2.03
N THR A 93 2.37 5.54 -2.20
CA THR A 93 3.77 5.16 -1.94
C THR A 93 3.97 4.79 -0.46
N GLY A 94 3.38 5.55 0.45
CA GLY A 94 3.44 5.30 1.88
C GLY A 94 2.67 4.06 2.35
N SER A 95 1.67 3.62 1.59
CA SER A 95 0.85 2.46 1.93
C SER A 95 1.37 1.18 1.28
N PHE A 96 1.80 1.24 0.02
CA PHE A 96 2.09 0.05 -0.78
C PHE A 96 3.57 -0.16 -1.09
N CYS A 97 4.42 0.86 -1.00
CA CYS A 97 5.84 0.74 -1.32
C CYS A 97 6.72 1.75 -0.55
N GLN A 98 6.67 1.65 0.78
CA GLN A 98 7.32 2.55 1.74
C GLN A 98 8.82 2.78 1.48
N GLY A 99 9.54 1.79 0.95
CA GLY A 99 10.96 1.91 0.60
C GLY A 99 11.27 2.99 -0.44
N TYR A 100 10.28 3.40 -1.25
CA TYR A 100 10.40 4.51 -2.20
C TYR A 100 10.01 5.87 -1.63
N TYR A 101 9.38 5.93 -0.45
CA TYR A 101 8.78 7.15 0.05
C TYR A 101 9.80 8.28 0.25
N SER A 102 10.92 8.00 0.91
CA SER A 102 11.96 9.01 1.17
C SER A 102 12.88 9.27 -0.02
N THR A 103 12.87 8.41 -1.04
CA THR A 103 13.79 8.47 -2.18
C THR A 103 13.15 9.02 -3.45
N LYS A 104 11.86 8.77 -3.65
CA LYS A 104 11.08 9.25 -4.80
C LYS A 104 10.25 10.49 -4.48
N ILE A 105 9.71 10.60 -3.27
CA ILE A 105 8.85 11.75 -2.89
C ILE A 105 9.72 12.88 -2.33
N PRO A 106 9.69 14.08 -2.94
CA PRO A 106 10.44 15.22 -2.42
C PRO A 106 9.89 15.66 -1.05
N PRO A 107 10.74 16.19 -0.14
CA PRO A 107 10.35 16.48 1.25
C PRO A 107 9.07 17.32 1.39
N GLU A 108 8.89 18.33 0.55
CA GLU A 108 7.74 19.23 0.53
C GLU A 108 6.42 18.58 0.08
N ALA A 109 6.49 17.40 -0.55
CA ALA A 109 5.32 16.65 -1.00
C ALA A 109 4.99 15.44 -0.11
N ARG A 110 5.75 15.23 0.97
CA ARG A 110 5.48 14.17 1.93
C ARG A 110 4.30 14.54 2.81
N LEU A 111 3.50 13.54 3.14
CA LEU A 111 2.46 13.62 4.16
C LEU A 111 3.09 13.81 5.54
N GLN A 112 2.35 14.42 6.46
CA GLN A 112 2.87 14.69 7.80
C GLN A 112 3.05 13.39 8.61
N PRO A 113 3.98 13.34 9.57
CA PRO A 113 4.12 12.20 10.49
C PRO A 113 2.80 11.99 11.23
N GLY A 114 2.16 10.84 11.04
CA GLY A 114 0.78 10.57 11.49
C GLY A 114 -0.23 10.38 10.35
N GLN A 115 0.18 10.62 9.10
CA GLN A 115 -0.59 10.33 7.88
C GLN A 115 -0.02 9.16 7.07
N LEU A 116 0.91 8.37 7.62
CA LEU A 116 1.38 7.12 7.03
C LEU A 116 0.98 5.93 7.91
N PRO A 117 0.66 4.75 7.32
CA PRO A 117 0.32 3.57 8.09
C PRO A 117 1.53 3.12 8.92
N GLY A 118 1.32 2.91 10.23
CA GLY A 118 2.36 2.49 11.17
C GLY A 118 3.37 3.59 11.61
N SER A 119 3.05 4.87 11.40
CA SER A 119 3.82 6.02 11.92
C SER A 119 3.78 6.14 13.44
#